data_AF-A0A1J4ZYG8-F1
#
_entry.id   AF-A0A1J4ZYG8-F1
#
_cell.length_a   1.000
_cell.length_b   1.000
_cell.length_c   1.000
_cell.angle_alpha   90.00
_cell.angle_beta   90.00
_cell.angle_gamma   90.00
#
_symmetry.space_group_name_H-M   'P 1'
#
loop_
_entity.id
_entity.type
_entity.pdbx_description
1 polymer ?
#
loop_
_entity_poly.entity_id
_entity_poly.type
_entity_poly.pdbx_seq_one_letter_code
_entity_poly.pdbx_strand_id
1 'polypeptide(L)'
;MLYTGNMETFFTFLERRVDDCASLLCIGLDPHVSDIPFPTAAAARDFCLRLVKATAPYAAAFKPNAAFFEVFGAEGWDALKQVIEAVAEESARLGSTIPVILDAKRGDIASTAEAYAKSAFENLGVHAITLSPYLGKDSIDPFLAYKEKGVFLLCKTSNPGAGDLQDLLVKPQTSEVLKTSEVYAPLYIHVAKLAQRWNSGDNIGLVVGATQPEALRRVRAAAPELWFLVPGVGAQGGDLAAALRSGLR
;
A
#
# COMPACT_ATOMS: atom_id res chain seq x y z
N MET A 1 14.30 -23.44 -26.61
CA MET A 1 14.29 -21.99 -26.30
C MET A 1 13.32 -21.82 -25.15
N LEU A 2 13.83 -21.90 -23.92
CA LEU A 2 13.00 -21.73 -22.73
C LEU A 2 12.63 -20.25 -22.68
N TYR A 3 11.34 -19.93 -22.83
CA TYR A 3 10.82 -18.62 -22.48
C TYR A 3 11.09 -18.43 -20.97
N THR A 4 12.18 -17.76 -20.62
CA THR A 4 12.29 -17.08 -19.33
C THR A 4 11.37 -15.87 -19.43
N GLY A 5 10.05 -16.12 -19.39
CA GLY A 5 9.11 -15.04 -19.15
C GLY A 5 9.47 -14.47 -17.78
N ASN A 6 9.87 -13.20 -17.73
CA ASN A 6 10.00 -12.51 -16.45
C ASN A 6 8.70 -12.74 -15.68
N MET A 7 8.82 -13.30 -14.48
CA MET A 7 7.68 -13.47 -13.58
C MET A 7 7.04 -12.10 -13.36
N GLU A 8 5.74 -11.98 -13.65
CA GLU A 8 5.01 -10.72 -13.49
C GLU A 8 4.93 -10.38 -11.99
N THR A 9 5.49 -9.23 -11.60
CA THR A 9 5.39 -8.71 -10.21
C THR A 9 4.18 -7.80 -10.06
N PHE A 10 3.81 -7.51 -8.81
CA PHE A 10 2.77 -6.55 -8.49
C PHE A 10 2.96 -5.21 -9.22
N PHE A 11 4.19 -4.68 -9.22
CA PHE A 11 4.46 -3.39 -9.84
C PHE A 11 4.47 -3.45 -11.36
N THR A 12 4.86 -4.58 -11.97
CA THR A 12 4.80 -4.75 -13.43
C THR A 12 3.35 -4.68 -13.94
N PHE A 13 2.40 -5.38 -13.31
CA PHE A 13 1.02 -5.31 -13.76
C PHE A 13 0.31 -4.02 -13.32
N LEU A 14 0.75 -3.37 -12.23
CA LEU A 14 0.31 -2.01 -11.89
C LEU A 14 0.69 -1.01 -12.98
N GLU A 15 1.91 -1.06 -13.52
CA GLU A 15 2.35 -0.22 -14.65
C GLU A 15 1.43 -0.41 -15.86
N ARG A 16 1.21 -1.66 -16.28
CA ARG A 16 0.28 -1.97 -17.37
C ARG A 16 -1.12 -1.40 -17.10
N ARG A 17 -1.62 -1.57 -15.86
CA ARG A 17 -2.95 -1.07 -15.51
C ARG A 17 -3.02 0.45 -15.58
N VAL A 18 -2.00 1.14 -15.09
CA VAL A 18 -1.90 2.62 -15.15
C VAL A 18 -1.94 3.09 -16.60
N ASP A 19 -1.26 2.39 -17.50
CA ASP A 19 -1.28 2.70 -18.94
C ASP A 19 -2.67 2.42 -19.54
N ASP A 20 -3.28 1.27 -19.24
CA ASP A 20 -4.60 0.87 -19.76
C ASP A 20 -5.71 1.85 -19.36
N CYS A 21 -5.65 2.41 -18.14
CA CYS A 21 -6.65 3.35 -17.64
C CYS A 21 -6.23 4.82 -17.66
N ALA A 22 -5.01 5.12 -18.12
CA ALA A 22 -4.39 6.45 -18.14
C ALA A 22 -4.53 7.21 -16.80
N SER A 23 -4.32 6.52 -15.68
CA SER A 23 -4.63 7.03 -14.34
C SER A 23 -3.67 6.46 -13.29
N LEU A 24 -3.39 7.28 -12.26
CA LEU A 24 -2.69 6.87 -11.04
C LEU A 24 -3.64 6.75 -9.83
N LEU A 25 -4.95 6.81 -10.07
CA LEU A 25 -5.96 6.85 -9.02
C LEU A 25 -6.06 5.50 -8.29
N CYS A 26 -5.73 5.49 -7.01
CA CYS A 26 -6.02 4.39 -6.10
C CYS A 26 -7.29 4.70 -5.30
N ILE A 27 -8.32 3.88 -5.43
CA ILE A 27 -9.64 4.12 -4.82
C ILE A 27 -9.74 3.38 -3.50
N GLY A 28 -9.93 4.13 -2.40
CA GLY A 28 -10.21 3.55 -1.08
C GLY A 28 -11.59 2.90 -1.02
N LEU A 29 -11.68 1.72 -0.43
CA LEU A 29 -12.95 1.02 -0.17
C LEU A 29 -13.12 0.91 1.34
N ASP A 30 -13.57 2.01 1.93
CA ASP A 30 -13.58 2.25 3.37
C ASP A 30 -15.04 2.48 3.81
N PRO A 31 -15.86 1.42 3.98
CA PRO A 31 -17.28 1.52 4.31
C PRO A 31 -17.49 1.99 5.76
N HIS A 32 -17.34 3.30 5.99
CA HIS A 32 -17.59 3.88 7.30
C HIS A 32 -19.03 3.61 7.75
N VAL A 33 -19.21 3.17 9.00
CA VAL A 33 -20.53 2.89 9.57
C VAL A 33 -21.46 4.10 9.56
N SER A 34 -20.90 5.32 9.55
CA SER A 34 -21.64 6.59 9.43
C SER A 34 -22.26 6.80 8.04
N ASP A 35 -21.68 6.18 7.02
CA ASP A 35 -22.05 6.40 5.61
C ASP A 35 -23.08 5.36 5.13
N ILE A 36 -23.41 4.40 6.01
CA ILE A 36 -24.26 3.25 5.72
C ILE A 36 -25.47 3.28 6.66
N PRO A 37 -26.68 3.55 6.13
CA PRO A 37 -27.91 3.36 6.89
C PRO A 37 -28.03 1.89 7.32
N PHE A 38 -28.18 1.64 8.62
CA PHE A 38 -28.21 0.28 9.22
C PHE A 38 -26.96 -0.54 8.88
N PRO A 39 -25.81 -0.22 9.52
CA PRO A 39 -24.52 -0.81 9.16
C PRO A 39 -24.49 -2.31 9.49
N THR A 40 -24.36 -3.12 8.45
CA THR A 40 -24.13 -4.57 8.50
C THR A 40 -22.99 -4.93 7.55
N ALA A 41 -22.41 -6.13 7.69
CA ALA A 41 -21.39 -6.61 6.76
C ALA A 41 -21.88 -6.60 5.30
N ALA A 42 -23.14 -7.02 5.08
CA ALA A 42 -23.77 -7.01 3.76
C ALA A 42 -23.92 -5.59 3.21
N ALA A 43 -24.32 -4.63 4.04
CA ALA A 43 -24.45 -3.23 3.61
C ALA A 43 -23.08 -2.59 3.30
N ALA A 44 -22.03 -2.94 4.07
CA ALA A 44 -20.65 -2.54 3.79
C ALA A 44 -20.12 -3.13 2.48
N ARG A 45 -20.40 -4.40 2.20
CA ARG A 45 -20.16 -5.02 0.90
C ARG A 45 -20.85 -4.25 -0.21
N ASP A 46 -22.18 -4.07 -0.12
CA ASP A 46 -22.98 -3.45 -1.19
C ASP A 46 -22.58 -1.99 -1.45
N PHE A 47 -22.14 -1.27 -0.42
CA PHE A 47 -21.52 0.03 -0.57
C PHE A 47 -20.26 -0.04 -1.45
N CYS A 48 -19.34 -0.93 -1.13
CA CYS A 48 -18.10 -1.11 -1.89
C CYS A 48 -18.34 -1.63 -3.31
N LEU A 49 -19.28 -2.57 -3.52
CA LEU A 49 -19.62 -3.09 -4.84
C LEU A 49 -20.11 -1.97 -5.79
N ARG A 50 -20.93 -1.05 -5.28
CA ARG A 50 -21.37 0.12 -6.07
C ARG A 50 -20.20 1.02 -6.47
N LEU A 51 -19.26 1.27 -5.55
CA LEU A 51 -18.05 2.05 -5.84
C LEU A 51 -17.18 1.34 -6.88
N VAL A 52 -16.90 0.06 -6.70
CA VAL A 52 -16.10 -0.75 -7.65
C VAL A 52 -16.71 -0.67 -9.05
N LYS A 53 -18.00 -0.99 -9.18
CA LYS A 53 -18.69 -0.96 -10.48
C LYS A 53 -18.67 0.42 -11.14
N ALA A 54 -18.88 1.49 -10.37
CA ALA A 54 -18.92 2.85 -10.89
C ALA A 54 -17.54 3.40 -11.28
N THR A 55 -16.46 2.89 -10.69
CA THR A 55 -15.15 3.52 -10.78
C THR A 55 -14.05 2.64 -11.37
N ALA A 56 -14.32 1.35 -11.61
CA ALA A 56 -13.38 0.41 -12.20
C ALA A 56 -12.68 0.93 -13.47
N PRO A 57 -13.35 1.61 -14.43
CA PRO A 57 -12.66 2.13 -15.63
C PRO A 57 -11.54 3.15 -15.34
N TYR A 58 -11.56 3.83 -14.19
CA TYR A 58 -10.63 4.90 -13.84
C TYR A 58 -9.59 4.49 -12.78
N ALA A 59 -9.79 3.33 -12.15
CA ALA A 59 -8.98 2.87 -11.04
C ALA A 59 -7.67 2.24 -11.55
N ALA A 60 -6.55 2.80 -11.10
CA ALA A 60 -5.25 2.15 -11.19
C ALA A 60 -5.13 1.01 -10.17
N ALA A 61 -5.81 1.14 -9.02
CA ALA A 61 -5.92 0.10 -8.00
C ALA A 61 -7.13 0.37 -7.08
N PHE A 62 -7.63 -0.67 -6.43
CA PHE A 62 -8.53 -0.56 -5.28
C PHE A 62 -7.79 -0.86 -3.98
N LYS A 63 -8.13 -0.14 -2.92
CA LYS A 63 -7.48 -0.28 -1.61
C LYS A 63 -8.51 -0.40 -0.48
N PRO A 64 -9.10 -1.58 -0.25
CA PRO A 64 -9.94 -1.81 0.91
C PRO A 64 -9.12 -1.71 2.19
N ASN A 65 -9.62 -0.96 3.18
CA ASN A 65 -9.04 -0.92 4.52
C ASN A 65 -9.71 -1.93 5.43
N ALA A 66 -8.92 -2.89 5.91
CA ALA A 66 -9.40 -4.07 6.63
C ALA A 66 -10.23 -3.71 7.88
N ALA A 67 -9.89 -2.62 8.57
CA ALA A 67 -10.55 -2.22 9.81
C ALA A 67 -12.06 -1.98 9.64
N PHE A 68 -12.49 -1.45 8.50
CA PHE A 68 -13.91 -1.17 8.22
C PHE A 68 -14.72 -2.43 7.91
N PHE A 69 -14.04 -3.56 7.70
CA PHE A 69 -14.67 -4.87 7.56
C PHE A 69 -14.57 -5.66 8.86
N GLU A 70 -13.42 -5.62 9.54
CA GLU A 70 -13.17 -6.30 10.82
C GLU A 70 -14.19 -5.94 11.91
N VAL A 71 -14.74 -4.72 11.91
CA VAL A 71 -15.78 -4.28 12.85
C VAL A 71 -17.04 -5.15 12.82
N PHE A 72 -17.31 -5.86 11.72
CA PHE A 72 -18.44 -6.77 11.57
C PHE A 72 -18.09 -8.24 11.87
N GLY A 73 -16.91 -8.51 12.40
CA GLY A 73 -16.46 -9.87 12.72
C GLY A 73 -16.28 -10.75 11.48
N ALA A 74 -16.63 -12.04 11.58
CA ALA A 74 -16.44 -13.01 10.50
C ALA A 74 -17.19 -12.64 9.21
N GLU A 75 -18.43 -12.16 9.35
CA GLU A 75 -19.24 -11.74 8.20
C GLU A 75 -18.60 -10.56 7.45
N GLY A 76 -17.89 -9.68 8.17
CA GLY A 76 -17.13 -8.59 7.57
C GLY A 76 -15.97 -9.08 6.73
N TRP A 77 -15.27 -10.13 7.18
CA TRP A 77 -14.20 -10.75 6.42
C TRP A 77 -14.70 -11.43 5.14
N ASP A 78 -15.86 -12.09 5.22
CA ASP A 78 -16.55 -12.65 4.05
C ASP A 78 -17.01 -11.55 3.08
N ALA A 79 -17.51 -10.43 3.60
CA ALA A 79 -17.87 -9.26 2.81
C ALA A 79 -16.66 -8.66 2.08
N LEU A 80 -15.50 -8.55 2.75
CA LEU A 80 -14.26 -8.10 2.13
C LEU A 80 -13.84 -9.01 0.98
N LYS A 81 -13.92 -10.34 1.17
CA LYS A 81 -13.61 -11.31 0.11
C LYS A 81 -14.50 -11.10 -1.12
N GLN A 82 -15.81 -10.94 -0.92
CA GLN A 82 -16.76 -10.67 -2.02
C GLN A 82 -16.46 -9.35 -2.75
N VAL A 83 -15.98 -8.33 -2.05
CA VAL A 83 -15.55 -7.06 -2.68
C VAL A 83 -14.32 -7.27 -3.55
N ILE A 84 -13.35 -8.08 -3.09
CA ILE A 84 -12.13 -8.41 -3.86
C ILE A 84 -12.51 -9.22 -5.12
N GLU A 85 -13.40 -10.19 -4.99
CA GLU A 85 -13.93 -10.98 -6.11
C GLU A 85 -14.61 -10.09 -7.16
N ALA A 86 -15.41 -9.11 -6.73
CA ALA A 86 -16.03 -8.16 -7.65
C ALA A 86 -15.03 -7.28 -8.41
N VAL A 87 -13.89 -6.92 -7.80
CA VAL A 87 -12.80 -6.24 -8.53
C VAL A 87 -12.20 -7.16 -9.59
N ALA A 88 -12.08 -8.46 -9.30
CA ALA A 88 -11.60 -9.45 -10.28
C ALA A 88 -12.60 -9.65 -11.44
N GLU A 89 -13.91 -9.64 -11.17
CA GLU A 89 -14.95 -9.66 -12.20
C GLU A 89 -14.87 -8.44 -13.12
N GLU A 90 -14.74 -7.24 -12.55
CA GLU A 90 -14.56 -6.01 -13.34
C GLU A 90 -13.24 -6.00 -14.13
N SER A 91 -12.18 -6.58 -13.56
CA SER A 91 -10.91 -6.78 -14.26
C SER A 91 -11.08 -7.64 -15.51
N ALA A 92 -11.77 -8.78 -15.38
CA ALA A 92 -12.07 -9.67 -16.50
C ALA A 92 -12.95 -8.98 -17.56
N ARG A 93 -13.96 -8.22 -17.11
CA ARG A 93 -14.85 -7.45 -18.00
C ARG A 93 -14.10 -6.39 -18.82
N LEU A 94 -13.09 -5.75 -18.22
CA LEU A 94 -12.26 -4.74 -18.87
C LEU A 94 -11.11 -5.34 -19.69
N GLY A 95 -10.81 -6.64 -19.52
CA GLY A 95 -9.64 -7.26 -20.12
C GLY A 95 -8.31 -6.75 -19.56
N SER A 96 -8.33 -6.14 -18.37
CA SER A 96 -7.18 -5.50 -17.73
C SER A 96 -7.26 -5.70 -16.22
N THR A 97 -6.28 -6.40 -15.65
CA THR A 97 -6.21 -6.69 -14.21
C THR A 97 -6.12 -5.41 -13.38
N ILE A 98 -7.09 -5.21 -12.47
CA ILE A 98 -7.06 -4.10 -11.51
C ILE A 98 -6.41 -4.60 -10.20
N PRO A 99 -5.26 -4.04 -9.78
CA PRO A 99 -4.63 -4.37 -8.52
C PRO A 99 -5.53 -4.08 -7.31
N VAL A 100 -5.39 -4.94 -6.29
CA VAL A 100 -6.04 -4.77 -4.99
C VAL A 100 -4.98 -4.74 -3.91
N ILE A 101 -4.96 -3.64 -3.14
CA ILE A 101 -4.01 -3.38 -2.05
C ILE A 101 -4.77 -3.45 -0.73
N LEU A 102 -4.56 -4.49 0.07
CA LEU A 102 -5.16 -4.57 1.40
C LEU A 102 -4.48 -3.59 2.35
N ASP A 103 -5.22 -2.58 2.80
CA ASP A 103 -4.71 -1.66 3.81
C ASP A 103 -4.98 -2.20 5.21
N ALA A 104 -4.04 -3.00 5.71
CA ALA A 104 -4.14 -3.73 6.98
C ALA A 104 -3.05 -3.38 8.01
N LYS A 105 -1.98 -2.69 7.58
CA LYS A 105 -0.87 -2.21 8.42
C LYS A 105 -0.31 -3.26 9.38
N ARG A 106 -0.26 -4.53 8.94
CA ARG A 106 0.19 -5.65 9.78
C ARG A 106 1.68 -5.52 10.13
N GLY A 107 2.08 -6.08 11.25
CA GLY A 107 3.48 -6.12 11.69
C GLY A 107 3.60 -7.01 12.91
N ASP A 108 4.30 -8.13 12.77
CA ASP A 108 4.49 -9.13 13.82
C ASP A 108 5.77 -9.94 13.53
N ILE A 109 6.21 -10.78 14.47
CA ILE A 109 7.36 -11.67 14.29
C ILE A 109 7.07 -12.76 13.25
N ALA A 110 8.13 -13.36 12.70
CA ALA A 110 8.11 -14.17 11.48
C ALA A 110 6.95 -15.20 11.39
N SER A 111 6.75 -16.06 12.38
CA SER A 111 5.70 -17.09 12.34
C SER A 111 4.28 -16.51 12.28
N THR A 112 4.03 -15.40 12.97
CA THR A 112 2.74 -14.71 12.92
C THR A 112 2.58 -13.91 11.61
N ALA A 113 3.67 -13.30 11.13
CA ALA A 113 3.70 -12.63 9.84
C ALA A 113 3.41 -13.59 8.67
N GLU A 114 3.87 -14.85 8.72
CA GLU A 114 3.49 -15.90 7.75
C GLU A 114 1.98 -16.15 7.73
N ALA A 115 1.33 -16.19 8.90
CA ALA A 115 -0.12 -16.36 8.98
C ALA A 115 -0.87 -15.16 8.38
N TYR A 116 -0.37 -13.93 8.61
CA TYR A 116 -0.91 -12.74 7.95
C TYR A 116 -0.72 -12.76 6.43
N ALA A 117 0.45 -13.18 5.94
CA ALA A 117 0.73 -13.30 4.52
C ALA A 117 -0.23 -14.30 3.84
N LYS A 118 -0.42 -15.48 4.43
CA LYS A 118 -1.41 -16.48 3.96
C LYS A 118 -2.83 -15.93 3.94
N SER A 119 -3.24 -15.27 5.03
CA SER A 119 -4.58 -14.65 5.11
C SER A 119 -4.82 -13.64 3.98
N ALA A 120 -3.84 -12.80 3.68
CA ALA A 120 -3.95 -11.79 2.63
C ALA A 120 -3.84 -12.38 1.22
N PHE A 121 -2.77 -13.13 0.94
CA PHE A 121 -2.42 -13.52 -0.42
C PHE A 121 -3.07 -14.82 -0.90
N GLU A 122 -3.34 -15.76 0.00
CA GLU A 122 -3.96 -17.06 -0.34
C GLU A 122 -5.47 -17.04 -0.08
N ASN A 123 -5.91 -16.59 1.10
CA ASN A 123 -7.32 -16.64 1.46
C ASN A 123 -8.15 -15.53 0.83
N LEU A 124 -7.68 -14.27 0.95
CA LEU A 124 -8.33 -13.12 0.31
C LEU A 124 -7.93 -12.95 -1.15
N GLY A 125 -6.74 -13.41 -1.53
CA GLY A 125 -6.25 -13.30 -2.91
C GLY A 125 -5.83 -11.88 -3.31
N VAL A 126 -5.50 -10.99 -2.37
CA VAL A 126 -5.07 -9.63 -2.73
C VAL A 126 -3.71 -9.63 -3.44
N HIS A 127 -3.42 -8.52 -4.12
CA HIS A 127 -2.20 -8.37 -4.91
C HIS A 127 -1.08 -7.68 -4.11
N ALA A 128 -1.45 -6.82 -3.14
CA ALA A 128 -0.50 -6.22 -2.21
C ALA A 128 -1.11 -5.95 -0.83
N ILE A 129 -0.27 -5.63 0.16
CA ILE A 129 -0.67 -5.32 1.53
C ILE A 129 0.18 -4.18 2.14
N THR A 130 -0.41 -3.37 3.03
CA THR A 130 0.35 -2.40 3.84
C THR A 130 0.92 -3.03 5.12
N LEU A 131 2.17 -2.73 5.45
CA LEU A 131 2.90 -3.28 6.61
C LEU A 131 3.56 -2.19 7.46
N SER A 132 3.63 -2.41 8.77
CA SER A 132 4.43 -1.61 9.69
C SER A 132 5.86 -2.19 9.78
N PRO A 133 6.91 -1.43 9.37
CA PRO A 133 8.28 -1.94 9.37
C PRO A 133 8.98 -1.85 10.74
N TYR A 134 8.24 -1.51 11.80
CA TYR A 134 8.80 -1.18 13.11
C TYR A 134 9.62 -2.34 13.74
N LEU A 135 9.22 -3.59 13.49
CA LEU A 135 9.88 -4.77 14.04
C LEU A 135 11.12 -5.21 13.23
N GLY A 136 11.41 -4.58 12.09
CA GLY A 136 12.58 -4.91 11.28
C GLY A 136 12.29 -5.86 10.11
N LYS A 137 13.35 -6.22 9.38
CA LYS A 137 13.27 -6.93 8.09
C LYS A 137 12.62 -8.31 8.19
N ASP A 138 12.91 -9.03 9.27
CA ASP A 138 12.40 -10.37 9.55
C ASP A 138 10.87 -10.42 9.74
N SER A 139 10.24 -9.31 10.15
CA SER A 139 8.77 -9.16 10.13
C SER A 139 8.17 -8.97 8.72
N ILE A 140 9.00 -8.58 7.74
CA ILE A 140 8.59 -8.27 6.36
C ILE A 140 8.90 -9.45 5.42
N ASP A 141 9.97 -10.19 5.70
CA ASP A 141 10.45 -11.32 4.88
C ASP A 141 9.39 -12.38 4.56
N PRO A 142 8.48 -12.77 5.47
CA PRO A 142 7.38 -13.69 5.14
C PRO A 142 6.47 -13.20 4.01
N PHE A 143 6.24 -11.89 3.92
CA PHE A 143 5.46 -11.31 2.82
C PHE A 143 6.29 -11.24 1.53
N LEU A 144 7.59 -10.90 1.62
CA LEU A 144 8.50 -10.85 0.47
C LEU A 144 8.82 -12.22 -0.13
N ALA A 145 8.46 -13.31 0.56
CA ALA A 145 8.54 -14.66 0.02
C ALA A 145 7.58 -14.86 -1.17
N TYR A 146 6.45 -14.15 -1.20
CA TYR A 146 5.51 -14.10 -2.32
C TYR A 146 6.00 -13.09 -3.35
N LYS A 147 6.82 -13.55 -4.29
CA LYS A 147 7.58 -12.69 -5.22
C LYS A 147 6.71 -11.91 -6.20
N GLU A 148 5.54 -12.43 -6.51
CA GLU A 148 4.54 -11.82 -7.38
C GLU A 148 3.68 -10.76 -6.66
N LYS A 149 3.71 -10.73 -5.32
CA LYS A 149 2.88 -9.84 -4.49
C LYS A 149 3.65 -8.61 -4.06
N GLY A 150 2.96 -7.49 -3.87
CA GLY A 150 3.53 -6.24 -3.40
C GLY A 150 3.37 -6.02 -1.90
N VAL A 151 4.29 -5.29 -1.28
CA VAL A 151 4.14 -4.75 0.07
C VAL A 151 4.36 -3.25 0.07
N PHE A 152 3.58 -2.52 0.87
CA PHE A 152 3.77 -1.08 1.08
C PHE A 152 4.12 -0.81 2.55
N LEU A 153 5.35 -0.37 2.80
CA LEU A 153 5.82 -0.12 4.16
C LEU A 153 5.41 1.28 4.63
N LEU A 154 4.85 1.37 5.83
CA LEU A 154 4.56 2.65 6.47
C LEU A 154 5.85 3.45 6.67
N CYS A 155 5.98 4.57 5.95
CA CYS A 155 7.17 5.40 5.97
C CYS A 155 6.92 6.73 6.69
N LYS A 156 6.05 7.58 6.11
CA LYS A 156 5.63 8.86 6.71
C LYS A 156 4.13 9.00 6.56
N THR A 157 3.37 8.74 7.62
CA THR A 157 1.90 8.75 7.56
C THR A 157 1.32 10.16 7.61
N SER A 158 0.05 10.32 7.22
CA SER A 158 -0.62 11.63 7.08
C SER A 158 -1.30 12.14 8.35
N ASN A 159 -1.40 11.32 9.40
CA ASN A 159 -2.10 11.67 10.65
C ASN A 159 -1.31 12.68 11.50
N PRO A 160 -1.98 13.48 12.36
CA PRO A 160 -1.30 14.48 13.20
C PRO A 160 -0.19 13.91 14.10
N GLY A 161 -0.40 12.72 14.68
CA GLY A 161 0.57 12.04 15.53
C GLY A 161 1.72 11.35 14.79
N ALA A 162 1.84 11.53 13.46
CA ALA A 162 2.94 10.93 12.70
C ALA A 162 4.33 11.36 13.23
N GLY A 163 4.44 12.59 13.74
CA GLY A 163 5.70 13.15 14.22
C GLY A 163 6.24 12.53 15.52
N ASP A 164 5.39 11.87 16.32
CA ASP A 164 5.77 11.33 17.63
C ASP A 164 6.95 10.35 17.55
N LEU A 165 6.98 9.55 16.47
CA LEU A 165 8.06 8.62 16.19
C LEU A 165 8.79 8.94 14.89
N GLN A 166 8.04 9.27 13.83
CA GLN A 166 8.59 9.25 12.47
C GLN A 166 9.58 10.41 12.23
N ASP A 167 9.43 11.51 12.97
CA ASP A 167 10.29 12.70 12.87
C ASP A 167 11.46 12.66 13.85
N LEU A 168 11.55 11.65 14.73
CA LEU A 168 12.68 11.47 15.63
C LEU A 168 13.98 11.37 14.83
N LEU A 169 14.98 12.15 15.23
CA LEU A 169 16.29 12.13 14.62
C LEU A 169 17.07 10.90 15.08
N VAL A 170 17.35 10.00 14.14
CA VAL A 170 18.11 8.78 14.37
C VAL A 170 19.48 8.87 13.71
N LYS A 171 20.47 8.25 14.35
CA LYS A 171 21.80 8.06 13.76
C LYS A 171 21.77 6.78 12.93
N PRO A 172 22.09 6.83 11.61
CA PRO A 172 22.16 5.62 10.80
C PRO A 172 23.20 4.64 11.38
N GLN A 173 22.86 3.35 11.44
CA GLN A 173 23.73 2.31 11.99
C GLN A 173 24.90 1.90 11.07
N THR A 174 24.97 2.41 9.83
CA THR A 174 26.02 2.05 8.87
C THR A 174 26.98 3.20 8.59
N SER A 175 28.26 2.86 8.39
CA SER A 175 29.37 3.72 7.95
C SER A 175 29.18 4.34 6.55
N GLU A 176 27.95 4.47 6.05
CA GLU A 176 27.59 5.27 4.86
C GLU A 176 27.59 6.79 5.16
N VAL A 177 27.91 7.17 6.40
CA VAL A 177 28.55 8.45 6.68
C VAL A 177 29.95 8.31 6.09
N LEU A 178 30.22 8.74 4.85
CA LEU A 178 30.75 10.08 4.57
C LEU A 178 30.64 10.39 3.06
N LYS A 179 29.45 10.77 2.59
CA LYS A 179 29.32 11.74 1.47
C LYS A 179 28.39 12.90 1.78
N THR A 180 27.71 12.85 2.92
CA THR A 180 26.83 13.92 3.42
C THR A 180 27.25 14.28 4.83
N SER A 181 27.23 15.56 5.18
CA SER A 181 27.55 16.10 6.49
C SER A 181 26.47 15.84 7.55
N GLU A 182 25.38 15.16 7.20
CA GLU A 182 24.26 14.91 8.11
C GLU A 182 24.56 13.71 9.03
N VAL A 183 24.76 14.02 10.32
CA VAL A 183 25.03 13.02 11.38
C VAL A 183 23.74 12.29 11.80
N TYR A 184 22.58 12.92 11.61
CA TYR A 184 21.27 12.41 11.99
C TYR A 184 20.26 12.64 10.86
N ALA A 185 19.30 11.73 10.71
CA ALA A 185 18.17 11.89 9.80
C ALA A 185 16.87 11.47 10.52
N PRO A 186 15.70 12.01 10.12
CA PRO A 186 14.42 11.55 10.65
C PRO A 186 14.23 10.04 10.43
N LEU A 187 13.56 9.38 11.37
CA LEU A 187 13.29 7.95 11.33
C LEU A 187 12.61 7.54 10.00
N TYR A 188 11.66 8.31 9.47
CA TYR A 188 11.03 7.98 8.19
C TYR A 188 12.01 7.92 7.01
N ILE A 189 13.07 8.74 7.01
CA ILE A 189 14.13 8.67 5.99
C ILE A 189 14.95 7.40 6.15
N HIS A 190 15.20 6.98 7.39
CA HIS A 190 15.85 5.70 7.66
C HIS A 190 15.00 4.53 7.15
N VAL A 191 13.68 4.56 7.37
CA VAL A 191 12.73 3.58 6.82
C VAL A 191 12.75 3.56 5.29
N ALA A 192 12.74 4.72 4.62
CA ALA A 192 12.82 4.79 3.16
C ALA A 192 14.09 4.13 2.62
N LYS A 193 15.25 4.38 3.25
CA LYS A 193 16.52 3.75 2.87
C LYS A 193 16.53 2.24 3.15
N LEU A 194 15.92 1.79 4.25
CA LEU A 194 15.76 0.37 4.53
C LEU A 194 14.91 -0.31 3.46
N ALA A 195 13.77 0.26 3.11
CA ALA A 195 12.89 -0.26 2.06
C ALA A 195 13.64 -0.39 0.73
N GLN A 196 14.41 0.63 0.32
CA GLN A 196 15.23 0.58 -0.89
C GLN A 196 16.25 -0.56 -0.85
N ARG A 197 16.91 -0.78 0.30
CA ARG A 197 17.87 -1.88 0.48
C ARG A 197 17.21 -3.26 0.53
N TRP A 198 16.01 -3.36 1.09
CA TRP A 198 15.27 -4.61 1.21
C TRP A 198 14.58 -5.02 -0.10
N ASN A 199 14.39 -4.09 -1.04
CA ASN A 199 13.69 -4.31 -2.31
C ASN A 199 14.54 -5.08 -3.32
N SER A 200 14.82 -6.36 -3.04
CA SER A 200 15.59 -7.22 -3.96
C SER A 200 14.75 -7.86 -5.07
N GLY A 201 13.42 -7.87 -4.93
CA GLY A 201 12.49 -8.55 -5.84
C GLY A 201 11.52 -7.63 -6.59
N ASP A 202 11.76 -6.32 -6.58
CA ASP A 202 10.84 -5.31 -7.11
C ASP A 202 9.40 -5.49 -6.62
N ASN A 203 9.25 -5.54 -5.30
CA ASN A 203 7.98 -5.80 -4.64
C ASN A 203 7.77 -5.02 -3.33
N ILE A 204 8.62 -4.02 -3.05
CA ILE A 204 8.44 -3.07 -1.96
C ILE A 204 8.10 -1.67 -2.48
N GLY A 205 7.02 -1.11 -1.96
CA GLY A 205 6.66 0.30 -2.04
C GLY A 205 6.61 0.95 -0.66
N LEU A 206 6.35 2.25 -0.62
CA LEU A 206 6.25 3.05 0.61
C LEU A 206 4.89 3.73 0.74
N VAL A 207 4.37 3.84 1.95
CA VAL A 207 3.22 4.70 2.27
C VAL A 207 3.74 6.05 2.75
N VAL A 208 3.41 7.11 2.01
CA VAL A 208 3.86 8.48 2.28
C VAL A 208 2.68 9.45 2.15
N GLY A 209 2.34 10.17 3.23
CA GLY A 209 1.16 11.03 3.28
C GLY A 209 1.25 12.26 2.36
N ALA A 210 0.16 12.55 1.65
CA ALA A 210 0.04 13.70 0.76
C ALA A 210 0.12 15.07 1.46
N THR A 211 -0.16 15.10 2.78
CA THR A 211 -0.23 16.32 3.59
C THR A 211 1.13 16.97 3.86
N GLN A 212 2.24 16.30 3.50
CA GLN A 212 3.61 16.77 3.77
C GLN A 212 4.49 16.67 2.51
N PRO A 213 4.34 17.60 1.53
CA PRO A 213 5.09 17.57 0.27
C PRO A 213 6.62 17.54 0.45
N GLU A 214 7.15 18.20 1.47
CA GLU A 214 8.59 18.18 1.76
C GLU A 214 9.07 16.79 2.20
N ALA A 215 8.33 16.12 3.10
CA ALA A 215 8.67 14.75 3.48
C ALA A 215 8.60 13.82 2.26
N LEU A 216 7.62 14.03 1.39
CA LEU A 216 7.44 13.29 0.14
C LEU A 216 8.66 13.42 -0.79
N ARG A 217 9.15 14.66 -1.00
CA ARG A 217 10.40 14.92 -1.76
C ARG A 217 11.61 14.21 -1.15
N ARG A 218 11.77 14.30 0.17
CA ARG A 218 12.92 13.69 0.85
C ARG A 218 12.86 12.16 0.79
N VAL A 219 11.67 11.57 0.87
CA VAL A 219 11.48 10.12 0.67
C VAL A 219 11.78 9.73 -0.77
N ARG A 220 11.31 10.47 -1.79
CA ARG A 220 11.68 10.24 -3.20
C ARG A 220 13.20 10.28 -3.40
N ALA A 221 13.90 11.25 -2.81
CA ALA A 221 15.36 11.31 -2.90
C ALA A 221 16.06 10.11 -2.21
N ALA A 222 15.48 9.59 -1.13
CA ALA A 222 16.03 8.45 -0.39
C ALA A 222 15.71 7.08 -1.03
N ALA A 223 14.63 6.99 -1.80
CA ALA A 223 14.12 5.78 -2.43
C ALA A 223 13.63 6.10 -3.87
N PRO A 224 14.55 6.41 -4.80
CA PRO A 224 14.23 7.00 -6.10
C PRO A 224 13.39 6.10 -7.00
N GLU A 225 13.54 4.78 -6.89
CA GLU A 225 12.86 3.82 -7.78
C GLU A 225 11.56 3.26 -7.19
N LEU A 226 11.31 3.44 -5.89
CA LEU A 226 10.19 2.76 -5.23
C LEU A 226 8.84 3.43 -5.54
N TRP A 227 7.80 2.60 -5.66
CA TRP A 227 6.42 3.06 -5.76
C TRP A 227 5.92 3.64 -4.43
N PHE A 228 5.19 4.76 -4.50
CA PHE A 228 4.56 5.36 -3.33
C PHE A 228 3.04 5.21 -3.38
N LEU A 229 2.47 4.68 -2.30
CA LEU A 229 1.06 4.79 -1.98
C LEU A 229 0.86 6.08 -1.18
N VAL A 230 0.14 7.04 -1.76
CA VAL A 230 0.05 8.41 -1.23
C VAL A 230 -1.36 8.73 -0.71
N PRO A 231 -1.71 8.33 0.52
CA PRO A 231 -3.00 8.68 1.11
C PRO A 231 -3.05 10.15 1.54
N GLY A 232 -4.26 10.72 1.60
CA GLY A 232 -4.53 12.02 2.22
C GLY A 232 -4.95 13.14 1.27
N VAL A 233 -4.99 12.90 -0.05
CA VAL A 233 -5.68 13.80 -0.99
C VAL A 233 -7.19 13.75 -0.75
N GLY A 234 -7.88 14.88 -0.84
CA GLY A 234 -9.32 14.98 -0.58
C GLY A 234 -9.62 15.25 0.90
N ALA A 235 -10.20 14.27 1.60
CA ALA A 235 -10.73 14.44 2.96
C ALA A 235 -9.70 14.95 4.01
N GLN A 236 -8.41 14.66 3.83
CA GLN A 236 -7.35 15.11 4.75
C GLN A 236 -6.64 16.38 4.27
N GLY A 237 -7.12 17.01 3.18
CA GLY A 237 -6.61 18.29 2.70
C GLY A 237 -5.28 18.25 1.95
N GLY A 238 -4.79 17.07 1.55
CA GLY A 238 -3.58 16.95 0.73
C GLY A 238 -3.76 17.57 -0.66
N ASP A 239 -2.79 18.38 -1.08
CA ASP A 239 -2.75 18.96 -2.43
C ASP A 239 -2.21 17.92 -3.42
N LEU A 240 -3.08 17.50 -4.35
CA LEU A 240 -2.76 16.52 -5.39
C LEU A 240 -1.58 16.96 -6.26
N ALA A 241 -1.57 18.22 -6.72
CA ALA A 241 -0.54 18.70 -7.64
C ALA A 241 0.82 18.82 -6.93
N ALA A 242 0.82 19.26 -5.67
CA ALA A 242 2.03 19.29 -4.85
C ALA A 242 2.56 17.88 -4.54
N ALA A 243 1.67 16.94 -4.23
CA ALA A 243 2.04 15.54 -3.98
C ALA A 243 2.65 14.90 -5.23
N LEU A 244 2.04 15.08 -6.41
CA LEU A 244 2.56 14.54 -7.68
C LEU A 244 3.94 15.12 -8.01
N ARG A 245 4.11 16.46 -7.98
CA ARG A 245 5.42 17.09 -8.22
C ARG A 245 6.52 16.64 -7.27
N SER A 246 6.14 16.21 -6.06
CA SER A 246 7.09 15.81 -5.01
C SER A 246 7.38 14.30 -5.02
N GLY A 247 6.51 13.49 -5.63
CA GLY A 247 6.48 12.04 -5.42
C GLY A 247 6.55 11.18 -6.67
N LEU A 248 6.26 11.74 -7.84
CA LEU A 248 6.44 11.02 -9.10
C LEU A 248 7.91 10.63 -9.30
N ARG A 249 8.10 9.46 -9.91
CA ARG A 249 9.39 8.95 -10.39
C ARG A 249 9.60 9.38 -11.83
#